data_AF-A0A2T6JXM5-F1
#
_entry.id   AF-A0A2T6JXM5-F1
#
_cell.length_a   1.000
_cell.length_b   1.000
_cell.length_c   1.000
_cell.angle_alpha   90.00
_cell.angle_beta   90.00
_cell.angle_gamma   90.00
#
_symmetry.space_group_name_H-M   'P 1'
#
loop_
_entity.id
_entity.type
_entity.pdbx_description
1 polymer ?
#
loop_
_entity_poly.entity_id
_entity_poly.type
_entity_poly.pdbx_seq_one_letter_code
_entity_poly.pdbx_strand_id
1 'polypeptide(L)'
;MNDQNLLFEQLKSIKDYWRDLARKSLNNDEDLIWTSKEDSIKILRKSLTTEEEKKAYQIAVNDIIEGAIHSILVMIDGGDALAEKLSIDLIDIETNKSLSGDTALHEEFLGYLLDIEDEEH
;
A
#
# COMPACT_ATOMS: atom_id res chain seq x y z
N MET A 1 9.86 14.01 -14.38
CA MET A 1 9.01 13.25 -13.45
C MET A 1 9.02 14.02 -12.14
N ASN A 2 7.86 14.30 -11.56
CA ASN A 2 7.79 15.00 -10.27
C ASN A 2 8.34 14.04 -9.18
N ASP A 3 9.13 14.52 -8.22
CA ASP A 3 9.70 13.67 -7.15
C ASP A 3 8.59 13.01 -6.32
N GLN A 4 7.45 13.68 -6.22
CA GLN A 4 6.21 13.15 -5.66
C GLN A 4 5.68 11.92 -6.42
N ASN A 5 5.78 11.89 -7.75
CA ASN A 5 5.36 10.74 -8.55
C ASN A 5 6.28 9.53 -8.33
N LEU A 6 7.58 9.75 -8.05
CA LEU A 6 8.50 8.66 -7.70
C LEU A 6 8.11 8.03 -6.36
N LEU A 7 7.71 8.85 -5.38
CA LEU A 7 7.15 8.34 -4.12
C LEU A 7 5.88 7.51 -4.38
N PHE A 8 4.94 8.02 -5.17
CA PHE A 8 3.68 7.32 -5.44
C PHE A 8 3.86 6.02 -6.21
N GLU A 9 4.75 6.00 -7.22
CA GLU A 9 5.14 4.79 -7.92
C GLU A 9 5.71 3.75 -6.95
N GLN A 10 6.59 4.17 -6.04
CA GLN A 10 7.17 3.29 -5.04
C GLN A 10 6.12 2.76 -4.05
N LEU A 11 5.16 3.60 -3.62
CA LEU A 11 4.06 3.19 -2.75
C LEU A 11 3.12 2.19 -3.44
N LYS A 12 2.78 2.43 -4.72
CA LYS A 12 2.01 1.49 -5.54
C LYS A 12 2.75 0.16 -5.70
N SER A 13 4.04 0.19 -6.00
CA SER A 13 4.88 -1.01 -6.11
C SER A 13 4.90 -1.84 -4.81
N ILE A 14 4.97 -1.17 -3.65
CA ILE A 14 4.84 -1.82 -2.34
C ILE A 14 3.45 -2.44 -2.18
N LYS A 15 2.37 -1.71 -2.51
CA LYS A 15 0.98 -2.21 -2.46
C LYS A 15 0.83 -3.47 -3.32
N ASP A 16 1.23 -3.39 -4.59
CA ASP A 16 1.12 -4.45 -5.58
C ASP A 16 1.89 -5.71 -5.14
N TYR A 17 3.12 -5.52 -4.65
CA TYR A 17 3.94 -6.62 -4.13
C TYR A 17 3.22 -7.39 -3.02
N TRP A 18 2.73 -6.69 -2.00
CA TRP A 18 2.08 -7.32 -0.86
C TRP A 18 0.73 -7.94 -1.22
N ARG A 19 -0.06 -7.29 -2.08
CA ARG A 19 -1.29 -7.85 -2.66
C ARG A 19 -1.02 -9.17 -3.36
N ASP A 20 -0.03 -9.20 -4.26
CA ASP A 20 0.27 -10.37 -5.08
C ASP A 20 0.89 -11.49 -4.25
N LEU A 21 1.74 -11.14 -3.29
CA LEU A 21 2.28 -12.08 -2.32
C LEU A 21 1.18 -12.71 -1.47
N ALA A 22 0.18 -11.94 -1.03
CA ALA A 22 -0.95 -12.47 -0.27
C ALA A 22 -1.71 -13.55 -1.05
N ARG A 23 -1.98 -13.32 -2.35
CA ARG A 23 -2.59 -14.35 -3.21
C ARG A 23 -1.68 -15.55 -3.41
N LYS A 24 -0.41 -15.34 -3.78
CA LYS A 24 0.56 -16.43 -4.00
C LYS A 24 0.73 -17.28 -2.74
N SER A 25 0.68 -16.65 -1.57
CA SER A 25 0.78 -17.34 -0.29
C SER A 25 -0.33 -18.36 -0.07
N LEU A 26 -1.43 -18.33 -0.82
CA LEU A 26 -2.50 -19.33 -0.76
C LEU A 26 -2.22 -20.57 -1.62
N ASN A 27 -1.12 -20.60 -2.37
CA ASN A 27 -0.69 -21.79 -3.12
C ASN A 27 0.14 -22.73 -2.23
N ASN A 28 0.03 -24.03 -2.48
CA ASN A 28 0.64 -25.06 -1.60
C ASN A 28 2.16 -25.14 -1.72
N ASP A 29 2.71 -24.72 -2.85
CA ASP A 29 4.13 -24.71 -3.20
C ASP A 29 4.85 -23.42 -2.81
N GLU A 30 4.13 -22.38 -2.40
CA GLU A 30 4.71 -21.10 -2.03
C GLU A 30 5.36 -21.15 -0.64
N ASP A 31 6.58 -20.62 -0.53
CA ASP A 31 7.29 -20.42 0.73
C ASP A 31 6.70 -19.23 1.51
N LEU A 32 6.66 -19.35 2.84
CA LEU A 32 6.04 -18.39 3.76
C LEU A 32 7.07 -17.61 4.61
N ILE A 33 8.35 -17.58 4.21
CA ILE A 33 9.43 -16.87 4.94
C ILE A 33 9.14 -15.41 5.30
N TRP A 34 8.24 -14.74 4.58
CA TRP A 34 7.88 -13.35 4.83
C TRP A 34 7.01 -13.15 6.08
N THR A 35 6.44 -14.22 6.65
CA THR A 35 5.56 -14.15 7.82
C THR A 35 6.00 -15.09 8.94
N SER A 36 5.95 -14.58 10.17
CA SER A 36 6.08 -15.43 11.37
C SER A 36 4.80 -16.20 11.71
N LYS A 37 3.72 -16.00 10.94
CA LYS A 37 2.37 -16.55 11.17
C LYS A 37 1.98 -17.58 10.11
N GLU A 38 2.90 -18.47 9.75
CA GLU A 38 2.66 -19.49 8.72
C GLU A 38 1.39 -20.29 8.95
N ASP A 39 1.09 -20.66 10.20
CA ASP A 39 -0.08 -21.48 10.53
C ASP A 39 -1.41 -20.78 10.19
N SER A 40 -1.47 -19.46 10.35
CA SER A 40 -2.64 -18.66 9.93
C SER A 40 -2.82 -18.72 8.42
N ILE A 41 -1.73 -18.61 7.64
CA ILE A 41 -1.80 -18.73 6.18
C ILE A 41 -2.16 -20.16 5.76
N LYS A 42 -1.63 -21.19 6.45
CA LYS A 42 -1.99 -22.60 6.21
C LYS A 42 -3.47 -22.87 6.47
N ILE A 43 -4.10 -22.16 7.41
CA ILE A 43 -5.56 -22.21 7.60
C ILE A 43 -6.27 -21.60 6.39
N LEU A 44 -5.86 -20.41 5.96
CA LEU A 44 -6.45 -19.75 4.79
C LEU A 44 -6.30 -20.57 3.51
N ARG A 45 -5.14 -21.20 3.27
CA ARG A 45 -4.90 -22.14 2.15
C ARG A 45 -5.94 -23.26 2.07
N LYS A 46 -6.34 -23.80 3.23
CA LYS A 46 -7.31 -24.89 3.32
C LYS A 46 -8.75 -24.41 3.09
N SER A 47 -9.03 -23.14 3.39
CA SER A 47 -10.35 -22.55 3.28
C SER A 47 -10.61 -21.91 1.90
N LEU A 48 -9.60 -21.28 1.30
CA LEU A 48 -9.70 -20.54 0.05
C LEU A 48 -9.07 -21.37 -1.07
N THR A 49 -9.88 -22.22 -1.70
CA THR A 49 -9.41 -23.28 -2.60
C THR A 49 -9.62 -22.97 -4.07
N THR A 50 -10.59 -22.10 -4.38
CA THR A 50 -10.90 -21.68 -5.74
C THR A 50 -10.14 -20.42 -6.12
N GLU A 51 -9.90 -20.20 -7.42
CA GLU A 51 -9.27 -18.95 -7.89
C GLU A 51 -10.14 -17.72 -7.63
N GLU A 52 -11.47 -17.87 -7.58
CA GLU A 52 -12.40 -16.80 -7.20
C GLU A 52 -12.21 -16.38 -5.74
N GLU A 53 -12.16 -17.33 -4.81
CA GLU A 53 -11.92 -17.06 -3.38
C GLU A 53 -10.54 -16.42 -3.15
N LYS A 54 -9.50 -16.92 -3.81
CA LYS A 54 -8.16 -16.35 -3.74
C LYS A 54 -8.13 -14.92 -4.29
N LYS A 55 -8.85 -14.65 -5.38
CA LYS A 55 -8.97 -13.30 -5.95
C LYS A 55 -9.75 -12.37 -5.01
N ALA A 56 -10.84 -12.84 -4.40
CA ALA A 56 -11.60 -12.06 -3.42
C ALA A 56 -10.73 -11.69 -2.21
N TYR A 57 -9.91 -12.63 -1.72
CA TYR A 57 -8.94 -12.35 -0.66
C TYR A 57 -7.87 -11.33 -1.11
N GLN A 58 -7.35 -11.46 -2.33
CA GLN A 58 -6.40 -10.51 -2.91
C GLN A 58 -6.96 -9.08 -2.93
N ILE A 59 -8.22 -8.92 -3.36
CA ILE A 59 -8.91 -7.62 -3.39
C ILE A 59 -9.07 -7.06 -1.97
N ALA A 60 -9.54 -7.87 -1.02
CA ALA A 60 -9.69 -7.42 0.37
C ALA A 60 -8.36 -6.98 0.99
N VAL A 61 -7.25 -7.68 0.70
CA VAL A 61 -5.91 -7.31 1.16
C VAL A 61 -5.43 -6.03 0.49
N ASN A 62 -5.70 -5.84 -0.81
CA ASN A 62 -5.37 -4.61 -1.53
C ASN A 62 -5.99 -3.38 -0.86
N ASP A 63 -7.28 -3.43 -0.56
CA ASP A 63 -8.01 -2.31 0.07
C ASP A 63 -7.47 -1.99 1.47
N ILE A 64 -7.10 -3.02 2.25
CA ILE A 64 -6.50 -2.83 3.58
C ILE A 64 -5.14 -2.13 3.47
N ILE A 65 -4.29 -2.53 2.52
CA ILE A 65 -2.96 -1.93 2.32
C ILE A 65 -3.11 -0.48 1.84
N GLU A 66 -4.03 -0.23 0.91
CA GLU A 66 -4.32 1.11 0.42
C GLU A 66 -4.79 2.03 1.56
N GLY A 67 -5.74 1.58 2.38
CA GLY A 67 -6.19 2.33 3.55
C GLY A 67 -5.08 2.60 4.57
N ALA A 68 -4.14 1.66 4.73
CA ALA A 68 -2.97 1.84 5.60
C ALA A 68 -2.01 2.89 5.03
N ILE A 69 -1.69 2.85 3.73
CA ILE A 69 -0.84 3.85 3.07
C ILE A 69 -1.50 5.22 3.15
N HIS A 70 -2.79 5.31 2.82
CA HIS A 70 -3.57 6.55 2.94
C HIS A 70 -3.48 7.14 4.34
N SER A 71 -3.67 6.31 5.39
CA SER A 71 -3.58 6.76 6.78
C SER A 71 -2.18 7.28 7.15
N ILE A 72 -1.12 6.65 6.63
CA ILE A 72 0.27 7.12 6.81
C ILE A 72 0.46 8.48 6.14
N LEU A 73 -0.07 8.68 4.93
CA LEU A 73 0.03 9.95 4.23
C LEU A 73 -0.77 11.05 4.95
N VAL A 74 -1.97 10.75 5.45
CA VAL A 74 -2.76 11.67 6.29
C VAL A 74 -1.98 12.08 7.56
N MET A 75 -1.30 11.13 8.20
CA MET A 75 -0.43 11.43 9.36
C MET A 75 0.70 12.40 8.99
N ILE A 76 1.32 12.25 7.81
CA ILE A 76 2.36 13.15 7.32
C ILE A 76 1.78 14.53 6.96
N ASP A 77 0.62 14.56 6.31
CA ASP A 77 -0.10 15.79 5.96
C ASP A 77 -0.66 16.53 7.20
N GLY A 78 -0.53 15.94 8.39
CA GLY A 78 -0.95 16.54 9.66
C GLY A 78 -2.45 16.44 9.93
N GLY A 79 -3.16 15.52 9.26
CA GLY A 79 -4.59 15.30 9.40
C GLY A 79 -5.01 14.38 10.55
N ASP A 80 -4.08 13.97 11.41
CA ASP A 80 -4.34 13.04 12.53
C ASP A 80 -3.93 13.60 13.90
N ALA A 81 -4.14 12.81 14.95
CA ALA A 81 -3.83 13.21 16.33
C ALA A 81 -2.32 13.32 16.63
N LEU A 82 -1.43 12.81 15.77
CA LEU A 82 0.02 12.99 15.93
C LEU A 82 0.41 14.44 15.65
N ALA A 83 -0.27 15.10 14.71
CA ALA A 83 -0.02 16.48 14.30
C ALA A 83 -0.13 17.49 15.45
N GLU A 84 -0.95 17.20 16.47
CA GLU A 84 -1.06 18.02 17.68
C GLU A 84 0.22 17.99 18.55
N LYS A 85 1.08 16.99 18.37
CA LYS A 85 2.29 16.76 19.16
C LYS A 85 3.56 16.97 18.35
N LEU A 86 3.55 16.55 17.09
CA LEU A 86 4.69 16.58 16.18
C LEU A 86 4.18 16.60 14.74
N SER A 87 4.71 17.53 13.95
CA SER A 87 4.55 17.52 12.49
C SER A 87 5.72 16.77 11.84
N ILE A 88 5.41 15.93 10.86
CA ILE A 88 6.38 15.17 10.07
C ILE A 88 6.32 15.69 8.64
N ASP A 89 7.47 15.70 7.95
CA ASP A 89 7.54 16.07 6.53
C ASP A 89 8.51 15.14 5.80
N LEU A 90 8.24 14.89 4.53
CA LEU A 90 9.13 14.12 3.64
C LEU A 90 9.95 15.08 2.81
N ILE A 91 11.26 15.11 3.04
CA ILE A 91 12.17 16.07 2.42
C ILE A 91 13.14 15.31 1.50
N ASP A 92 13.23 15.75 0.25
CA ASP A 92 14.30 15.32 -0.65
C ASP A 92 15.65 15.86 -0.14
N ILE A 93 16.60 14.96 0.10
CA ILE A 93 17.87 15.30 0.75
C ILE A 93 18.77 16.15 -0.15
N GLU A 94 18.69 16.00 -1.47
CA GLU A 94 19.57 16.71 -2.41
C GLU A 94 19.11 18.16 -2.62
N THR A 95 17.81 18.36 -2.71
CA THR A 95 17.18 19.66 -3.00
C THR A 95 16.73 20.39 -1.74
N ASN A 96 16.62 19.68 -0.61
CA ASN A 96 16.07 20.14 0.66
C ASN A 96 14.64 20.72 0.52
N LYS A 97 13.86 20.17 -0.41
CA LYS A 97 12.46 20.54 -0.64
C LYS A 97 11.53 19.48 -0.06
N SER A 98 10.41 19.95 0.51
CA SER A 98 9.30 19.09 0.90
C SER A 98 8.66 18.47 -0.34
N LEU A 99 8.35 17.17 -0.27
CA LEU A 99 7.54 16.46 -1.25
C LEU A 99 6.05 16.78 -1.13
N SER A 100 5.62 17.21 0.06
CA SER A 100 4.24 17.61 0.37
C SER A 100 3.93 18.98 -0.26
N GLY A 101 4.88 19.92 -0.17
CA GLY A 101 4.72 21.27 -0.72
C GLY A 101 3.47 21.96 -0.16
N ASP A 102 2.61 22.45 -1.05
CA ASP A 102 1.30 23.03 -0.74
C ASP A 102 0.13 22.04 -1.00
N THR A 103 0.44 20.75 -1.21
CA THR A 103 -0.52 19.71 -1.57
C THR A 103 -0.69 18.68 -0.45
N ALA A 104 -1.79 17.94 -0.47
CA ALA A 104 -2.03 16.84 0.46
C ALA A 104 -1.61 15.52 -0.19
N LEU A 105 -0.55 14.89 0.31
CA LEU A 105 -0.01 13.66 -0.25
C LEU A 105 -1.06 12.54 -0.33
N HIS A 106 -1.95 12.45 0.66
CA HIS A 106 -3.00 11.42 0.68
C HIS A 106 -4.04 11.59 -0.44
N GLU A 107 -4.37 12.83 -0.84
CA GLU A 107 -5.30 13.11 -1.94
C GLU A 107 -4.61 12.86 -3.29
N GLU A 108 -3.39 13.37 -3.43
CA GLU A 108 -2.59 13.23 -4.66
C GLU A 108 -2.25 11.75 -4.95
N PHE A 109 -1.98 10.95 -3.92
CA PHE A 109 -1.76 9.51 -4.09
C PHE A 109 -3.02 8.77 -4.54
N LEU A 110 -4.20 9.13 -4.01
CA LEU A 110 -5.46 8.56 -4.47
C LEU A 110 -5.75 8.94 -5.93
N GLY A 111 -5.50 10.21 -6.29
CA GLY A 111 -5.59 10.65 -7.69
C GLY A 111 -4.66 9.86 -8.61
N TYR A 112 -3.40 9.68 -8.20
CA TYR A 112 -2.43 8.85 -8.91
C TYR A 112 -2.91 7.40 -9.09
N LEU A 113 -3.48 6.77 -8.06
CA LEU A 113 -4.00 5.42 -8.18
C LEU A 113 -5.17 5.35 -9.17
N LEU A 114 -6.12 6.28 -9.11
CA LEU A 114 -7.25 6.33 -10.03
C LEU A 114 -6.77 6.47 -11.48
N ASP A 115 -5.83 7.36 -11.75
CA ASP A 115 -5.30 7.59 -13.10
C ASP A 115 -4.67 6.34 -13.72
N ILE A 116 -4.08 5.46 -12.91
CA ILE A 116 -3.27 4.33 -13.41
C ILE A 116 -4.04 3.01 -13.33
N GLU A 117 -4.90 2.85 -12.32
CA GLU A 117 -5.70 1.64 -12.16
C GLU A 117 -6.97 1.67 -13.02
N ASP A 118 -7.53 2.86 -13.34
CA ASP A 118 -8.59 2.99 -14.35
C ASP A 118 -8.06 2.74 -15.79
N GLU A 119 -6.75 2.90 -16.04
CA GLU A 119 -6.12 2.53 -17.32
C GLU A 119 -5.92 1.01 -17.51
N GLU A 120 -6.04 0.21 -16.44
CA GLU A 120 -5.93 -1.26 -16.49
C GLU A 120 -7.28 -1.98 -16.76
N HIS A 121 -8.36 -1.24 -17.00
CA HIS A 121 -9.72 -1.73 -17.28
C HIS A 121 -10.22 -1.40 -18.70
#